data_AF-A0A2M8A0I7-F1
#
_entry.id   AF-A0A2M8A0I7-F1
#
_cell.length_a   1.000
_cell.length_b   1.000
_cell.length_c   1.000
_cell.angle_alpha   90.00
_cell.angle_beta   90.00
_cell.angle_gamma   90.00
#
_symmetry.space_group_name_H-M   'P 1'
#
loop_
_entity.id
_entity.type
_entity.pdbx_description
1 polymer ?
#
loop_
_entity_poly.entity_id
_entity_poly.type
_entity_poly.pdbx_seq_one_letter_code
_entity_poly.pdbx_strand_id
1 'polypeptide(L)'
;MCFSAPVSFTATAALSISGVAGSYFAIKKNKRFLVLNMMAFFYALQQFSEGMIWIGSPILSARFWGTLFLFFAFFVYPWFSGLSCYIISRQPHIKKKIAWIILAGLFFGTWCFSNVLLTPNLGLDLCRLHIFYNIHIMGGYHITGSVMKFILIPIYVFLTAAPFFICDKHYSSIIGWAIVLSSMVCWFVYFDYYISVWCFYAAIISCCITLMTFLI
;
A
#
# COMPACT_ATOMS: atom_id res chain seq x y z
N MET A 1 -10.48 0.82 -11.49
CA MET A 1 -9.58 1.28 -12.56
C MET A 1 -8.16 0.68 -12.41
N CYS A 2 -8.02 -0.64 -12.36
CA CYS A 2 -6.83 -1.35 -12.87
C CYS A 2 -7.33 -2.07 -14.11
N PHE A 3 -6.78 -1.74 -15.27
CA PHE A 3 -7.50 -1.92 -16.52
C PHE A 3 -6.97 -3.02 -17.42
N SER A 4 -5.69 -3.37 -17.33
CA SER A 4 -5.06 -4.35 -18.22
C SER A 4 -3.60 -4.60 -17.84
N ALA A 5 -3.02 -5.68 -18.37
CA ALA A 5 -1.59 -5.97 -18.25
C ALA A 5 -0.68 -4.78 -18.64
N PRO A 6 -0.89 -4.09 -19.78
CA PRO A 6 -0.11 -2.90 -20.13
C PRO A 6 -0.06 -1.84 -19.03
N VAL A 7 -1.19 -1.52 -18.40
CA VAL A 7 -1.25 -0.50 -17.35
C VAL A 7 -0.42 -0.91 -16.13
N SER A 8 -0.55 -2.16 -15.68
CA SER A 8 0.21 -2.69 -14.55
C SER A 8 1.73 -2.70 -14.83
N PHE A 9 2.16 -3.09 -16.03
CA PHE A 9 3.58 -3.06 -16.39
C PHE A 9 4.11 -1.64 -16.59
N THR A 10 3.33 -0.71 -17.16
CA THR A 10 3.72 0.71 -17.24
C THR A 10 3.87 1.31 -15.84
N ALA A 11 2.93 1.03 -14.92
CA ALA A 11 3.03 1.46 -13.53
C ALA A 11 4.28 0.88 -12.85
N THR A 12 4.55 -0.42 -13.06
CA THR A 12 5.77 -1.09 -12.56
C THR A 12 7.03 -0.36 -13.01
N ALA A 13 7.14 -0.03 -14.30
CA ALA A 13 8.30 0.68 -14.84
C ALA A 13 8.44 2.08 -14.24
N ALA A 14 7.36 2.86 -14.22
CA ALA A 14 7.37 4.22 -13.67
C ALA A 14 7.75 4.26 -12.18
N LEU A 15 7.21 3.32 -11.39
CA LEU A 15 7.51 3.19 -9.97
C LEU A 15 8.96 2.71 -9.72
N SER A 16 9.47 1.80 -10.55
CA SER A 16 10.86 1.35 -10.45
C SER A 16 11.84 2.49 -10.70
N ILE A 17 11.59 3.29 -11.75
CA ILE A 17 12.39 4.49 -12.05
C ILE A 17 12.29 5.49 -10.88
N SER A 18 11.08 5.73 -10.37
CA SER A 18 10.85 6.63 -9.24
C SER A 18 11.55 6.16 -7.96
N GLY A 19 11.56 4.86 -7.69
CA GLY A 19 12.27 4.27 -6.56
C GLY A 19 13.78 4.41 -6.68
N VAL A 20 14.36 4.18 -7.86
CA VAL A 20 15.80 4.36 -8.12
C VAL A 20 16.19 5.83 -7.95
N ALA A 21 15.47 6.73 -8.63
CA ALA A 21 15.73 8.18 -8.56
C ALA A 21 15.57 8.71 -7.13
N GLY A 22 14.48 8.33 -6.44
CA GLY A 22 14.20 8.73 -5.08
C GLY A 22 15.25 8.23 -4.09
N SER A 23 15.69 6.99 -4.24
CA SER A 23 16.77 6.41 -3.42
C SER A 23 18.11 7.11 -3.67
N TYR A 24 18.43 7.42 -4.92
CA TYR A 24 19.62 8.18 -5.29
C TYR A 24 19.63 9.56 -4.62
N PHE A 25 18.54 10.31 -4.71
CA PHE A 25 18.44 11.63 -4.07
C PHE A 25 18.46 11.54 -2.55
N ALA A 26 17.78 10.55 -1.97
CA ALA A 26 17.83 10.29 -0.53
C ALA A 26 19.26 10.03 -0.06
N ILE A 27 20.03 9.19 -0.76
CA ILE A 27 21.43 8.89 -0.38
C ILE A 27 22.30 10.15 -0.45
N LYS A 28 22.14 10.96 -1.50
CA LYS A 28 22.95 12.16 -1.74
C LYS A 28 22.64 13.30 -0.77
N LYS A 29 21.37 13.50 -0.43
CA LYS A 29 20.90 14.64 0.37
C LYS A 29 20.65 14.29 1.83
N ASN A 30 19.84 13.27 2.08
CA ASN A 30 19.48 12.86 3.43
C ASN A 30 18.99 11.40 3.48
N LYS A 31 19.89 10.52 3.93
CA LYS A 31 19.68 9.05 3.98
C LYS A 31 18.44 8.62 4.76
N ARG A 32 17.90 9.48 5.64
CA ARG A 32 16.68 9.17 6.41
C ARG A 32 15.43 9.01 5.56
N PHE A 33 15.42 9.58 4.36
CA PHE A 33 14.34 9.43 3.40
C PHE A 33 14.42 8.13 2.58
N LEU A 34 15.50 7.36 2.72
CA LEU A 34 15.71 6.16 1.90
C LEU A 34 14.56 5.16 2.09
N VAL A 35 14.15 4.91 3.33
CA VAL A 35 13.06 3.97 3.64
C VAL A 35 11.72 4.45 3.07
N LEU A 36 11.46 5.75 3.10
CA LEU A 36 10.26 6.31 2.49
C LEU A 36 10.25 6.10 0.96
N ASN A 37 11.40 6.26 0.30
CA ASN A 37 11.52 6.06 -1.15
C ASN A 37 11.49 4.58 -1.55
N MET A 38 11.78 3.64 -0.64
CA MET A 38 11.61 2.21 -0.90
C MET A 38 10.14 1.81 -1.11
N MET A 39 9.19 2.63 -0.66
CA MET A 39 7.76 2.41 -0.89
C MET A 39 7.44 2.28 -2.39
N ALA A 40 8.11 3.06 -3.25
CA ALA A 40 7.93 2.99 -4.70
C ALA A 40 8.32 1.61 -5.27
N PHE A 41 9.38 0.98 -4.76
CA PHE A 41 9.74 -0.38 -5.18
C PHE A 41 8.71 -1.43 -4.73
N PHE A 42 8.12 -1.27 -3.55
CA PHE A 42 7.07 -2.17 -3.08
C PHE A 42 5.81 -2.07 -3.94
N TYR A 43 5.38 -0.84 -4.28
CA TYR A 43 4.29 -0.66 -5.24
C TYR A 43 4.64 -1.19 -6.63
N ALA A 44 5.91 -1.08 -7.07
CA ALA A 44 6.35 -1.66 -8.35
C ALA A 44 6.20 -3.19 -8.35
N LEU A 45 6.65 -3.88 -7.29
CA LEU A 45 6.50 -5.33 -7.14
C LEU A 45 5.03 -5.75 -7.06
N GLN A 46 4.21 -4.95 -6.36
CA GLN A 46 2.78 -5.19 -6.29
C GLN A 46 2.12 -5.04 -7.68
N GLN A 47 2.41 -3.99 -8.43
CA GLN A 47 1.89 -3.78 -9.79
C GLN A 47 2.38 -4.85 -10.77
N PHE A 48 3.64 -5.28 -10.64
CA PHE A 48 4.18 -6.38 -11.43
C PHE A 48 3.37 -7.66 -11.18
N SER A 49 3.10 -7.96 -9.91
CA SER A 49 2.30 -9.12 -9.52
C SER A 49 0.90 -9.09 -10.14
N GLU A 50 0.26 -7.92 -10.17
CA GLU A 50 -1.03 -7.73 -10.85
C GLU A 50 -0.92 -7.98 -12.37
N GLY A 51 0.12 -7.44 -13.02
CA GLY A 51 0.41 -7.67 -14.44
C GLY A 51 0.61 -9.15 -14.78
N MET A 52 1.26 -9.91 -13.89
CA MET A 52 1.48 -11.35 -14.05
C MET A 52 0.18 -12.16 -13.96
N ILE A 53 -0.80 -11.71 -13.17
CA ILE A 53 -2.14 -12.32 -13.11
C ILE A 53 -2.86 -12.08 -14.44
N TRP A 54 -2.80 -10.86 -14.98
CA TRP A 54 -3.48 -10.49 -16.23
C TRP A 54 -3.04 -11.31 -17.44
N ILE A 55 -1.74 -11.59 -17.57
CA ILE A 55 -1.22 -12.39 -18.69
C ILE A 55 -1.39 -13.89 -18.50
N GLY A 56 -1.95 -14.33 -17.37
CA GLY A 56 -2.06 -15.75 -17.04
C GLY A 56 -0.70 -16.45 -16.99
N SER A 57 0.25 -15.88 -16.24
CA SER A 57 1.65 -16.34 -16.21
C SER A 57 1.76 -17.88 -16.09
N PRO A 58 2.54 -18.54 -16.96
CA PRO A 58 2.76 -19.98 -16.88
C PRO A 58 3.80 -20.38 -15.82
N ILE A 59 4.53 -19.41 -15.25
CA ILE A 59 5.67 -19.67 -14.35
C ILE A 59 5.18 -19.96 -12.93
N LEU A 60 4.28 -19.11 -12.41
CA LEU A 60 3.72 -19.22 -11.07
C LEU A 60 2.21 -19.02 -11.16
N SER A 61 1.48 -19.71 -10.29
CA SER A 61 0.02 -19.69 -10.30
C SER A 61 -0.53 -18.27 -10.03
N ALA A 62 -1.72 -17.99 -10.57
CA ALA A 62 -2.42 -16.73 -10.29
C ALA A 62 -2.60 -16.50 -8.77
N ARG A 63 -2.78 -17.59 -8.00
CA ARG A 63 -2.83 -17.55 -6.53
C ARG A 63 -1.54 -17.00 -5.92
N PHE A 64 -0.37 -17.41 -6.42
CA PHE A 64 0.91 -16.91 -5.92
C PHE A 64 1.01 -15.40 -6.12
N TRP A 65 0.79 -14.93 -7.35
CA TRP A 65 0.86 -13.50 -7.68
C TRP A 65 -0.19 -12.69 -6.92
N GLY A 66 -1.40 -13.23 -6.75
CA GLY A 66 -2.46 -12.62 -5.96
C GLY A 66 -2.09 -12.51 -4.47
N THR A 67 -1.48 -13.55 -3.92
CA THR A 67 -0.97 -13.53 -2.54
C THR A 67 0.15 -12.51 -2.37
N LEU A 68 1.07 -12.43 -3.33
CA LEU A 68 2.16 -11.45 -3.32
C LEU A 68 1.63 -10.01 -3.40
N PHE A 69 0.61 -9.77 -4.24
CA PHE A 69 -0.08 -8.49 -4.30
C PHE A 69 -0.68 -8.11 -2.94
N LEU A 70 -1.42 -9.03 -2.33
CA LEU A 70 -2.10 -8.82 -1.04
C LEU A 70 -1.13 -8.73 0.14
N PHE A 71 0.04 -9.36 0.05
CA PHE A 71 1.11 -9.23 1.04
C PHE A 71 1.53 -7.77 1.19
N PHE A 72 1.84 -7.09 0.09
CA PHE A 72 2.18 -5.68 0.14
C PHE A 72 1.01 -4.84 0.65
N ALA A 73 -0.18 -5.08 0.09
CA ALA A 73 -1.39 -4.34 0.44
C ALA A 73 -1.71 -4.44 1.95
N PHE A 74 -1.85 -5.64 2.49
CA PHE A 74 -2.35 -5.84 3.85
C PHE A 74 -1.28 -5.95 4.91
N PHE A 75 -0.13 -6.56 4.61
CA PHE A 75 0.91 -6.72 5.62
C PHE A 75 1.86 -5.53 5.65
N VAL A 76 2.44 -5.14 4.50
CA VAL A 76 3.58 -4.21 4.49
C VAL A 76 3.19 -2.77 4.85
N TYR A 77 2.21 -2.19 4.15
CA TYR A 77 1.95 -0.74 4.27
C TYR A 77 1.46 -0.25 5.64
N PRO A 78 0.62 -0.99 6.40
CA PRO A 78 0.13 -0.53 7.71
C PRO A 78 1.22 -0.17 8.72
N TRP A 79 2.40 -0.81 8.66
CA TRP A 79 3.51 -0.49 9.56
C TRP A 79 4.68 0.22 8.86
N PHE A 80 4.87 0.00 7.57
CA PHE A 80 6.02 0.55 6.83
C PHE A 80 5.96 2.08 6.68
N SER A 81 4.75 2.64 6.56
CA SER A 81 4.49 4.09 6.64
C SER A 81 4.98 4.68 7.97
N GLY A 82 4.65 4.01 9.08
CA GLY A 82 5.15 4.31 10.41
C GLY A 82 6.67 4.24 10.51
N LEU A 83 7.28 3.16 9.99
CA LEU A 83 8.73 2.99 10.00
C LEU A 83 9.44 4.12 9.25
N SER A 84 8.90 4.52 8.10
CA SER A 84 9.42 5.65 7.31
C SER A 84 9.42 6.95 8.13
N CYS A 85 8.29 7.27 8.79
CA CYS A 85 8.17 8.46 9.62
C CYS A 85 9.05 8.39 10.88
N TYR A 86 9.21 7.21 11.47
CA TYR A 86 10.07 7.00 12.63
C TYR A 86 11.54 7.32 12.34
N ILE A 87 12.04 6.89 11.18
CA ILE A 87 13.43 7.14 10.74
C ILE A 87 13.66 8.62 10.41
N ILE A 88 12.67 9.28 9.80
CA ILE A 88 12.72 10.71 9.47
C ILE A 88 12.70 11.58 10.73
N SER A 89 11.86 11.23 11.69
CA SER A 89 11.61 12.01 12.91
C SER A 89 12.87 12.20 13.77
N ARG A 90 13.06 13.39 14.35
CA ARG A 90 14.17 13.67 15.27
C ARG A 90 13.79 13.56 16.74
N GLN A 91 12.55 13.91 17.08
CA GLN A 91 12.14 14.08 18.47
C GLN A 91 11.79 12.74 19.13
N PRO A 92 12.32 12.43 20.34
CA PRO A 92 12.16 11.12 20.98
C PRO A 92 10.70 10.82 21.37
N HIS A 93 9.93 11.82 21.80
CA HIS A 93 8.53 11.64 22.16
C HIS A 93 7.64 11.36 20.93
N ILE A 94 7.94 11.97 19.78
CA ILE A 94 7.27 11.68 18.49
C ILE A 94 7.59 10.25 18.05
N LYS A 95 8.88 9.86 18.12
CA LYS A 95 9.32 8.49 17.83
C LYS A 95 8.59 7.45 18.66
N LYS A 96 8.41 7.69 19.96
CA LYS A 96 7.67 6.79 20.85
C LYS A 96 6.21 6.62 20.40
N LYS A 97 5.52 7.71 20.02
CA LYS A 97 4.15 7.65 19.49
C LYS A 97 4.09 6.85 18.19
N ILE A 98 4.99 7.12 17.25
CA ILE A 98 5.05 6.40 15.97
C ILE A 98 5.36 4.92 16.18
N ALA A 99 6.23 4.57 17.13
CA ALA A 99 6.57 3.18 17.43
C ALA A 99 5.34 2.35 17.86
N TRP A 100 4.42 2.94 18.65
CA TRP A 100 3.15 2.29 18.98
C TRP A 100 2.27 2.06 17.75
N ILE A 101 2.24 3.01 16.81
CA ILE A 101 1.49 2.85 15.55
C ILE A 101 2.13 1.77 14.68
N ILE A 102 3.47 1.68 14.61
CA ILE A 102 4.17 0.60 13.92
C ILE A 102 3.78 -0.76 14.50
N LEU A 103 3.78 -0.89 15.83
CA LEU A 103 3.41 -2.14 16.50
C LEU A 103 1.95 -2.53 16.22
N ALA A 104 1.03 -1.56 16.30
CA ALA A 104 -0.37 -1.77 15.93
C ALA A 104 -0.52 -2.16 14.45
N GLY A 105 0.23 -1.51 13.55
CA GLY A 105 0.29 -1.82 12.12
C GLY A 105 0.82 -3.23 11.84
N LEU A 106 1.86 -3.68 12.56
CA LEU A 106 2.41 -5.03 12.44
C LEU A 106 1.39 -6.07 12.88
N PHE A 107 0.74 -5.86 14.03
CA PHE A 107 -0.29 -6.78 14.53
C PHE A 107 -1.49 -6.85 13.58
N PHE A 108 -2.02 -5.70 13.19
CA PHE A 108 -3.15 -5.59 12.27
C PHE A 108 -2.82 -6.21 10.90
N GLY A 109 -1.66 -5.90 10.33
CA GLY A 109 -1.24 -6.42 9.04
C GLY A 109 -0.96 -7.92 9.07
N THR A 110 -0.35 -8.44 10.14
CA THR A 110 -0.14 -9.89 10.33
C THR A 110 -1.47 -10.62 10.43
N TRP A 111 -2.42 -10.07 11.18
CA TRP A 111 -3.76 -10.62 11.31
C TRP A 111 -4.53 -10.59 9.98
N CYS A 112 -4.49 -9.48 9.23
CA CYS A 112 -5.13 -9.42 7.92
C CYS A 112 -4.52 -10.43 6.94
N PHE A 113 -3.18 -10.50 6.88
CA PHE A 113 -2.49 -11.36 5.94
C PHE A 113 -2.57 -12.85 6.29
N SER A 114 -2.62 -13.21 7.58
CA SER A 114 -2.85 -14.61 7.98
C SER A 114 -4.20 -15.13 7.49
N ASN A 115 -5.25 -14.29 7.52
CA ASN A 115 -6.56 -14.65 6.95
C ASN A 115 -6.50 -14.85 5.42
N VAL A 116 -5.67 -14.08 4.70
CA VAL A 116 -5.42 -14.32 3.26
C VAL A 116 -4.82 -15.71 3.04
N LEU A 117 -3.79 -16.07 3.80
CA LEU A 117 -3.11 -17.37 3.66
C LEU A 117 -4.01 -18.55 4.00
N LEU A 118 -4.89 -18.39 4.99
CA LEU A 118 -5.83 -19.42 5.44
C LEU A 118 -7.08 -19.55 4.55
N THR A 119 -7.28 -18.65 3.59
CA THR A 119 -8.40 -18.73 2.64
C THR A 119 -8.12 -19.82 1.59
N PRO A 120 -8.86 -20.95 1.57
CA PRO A 120 -8.51 -22.11 0.73
C PRO A 120 -8.64 -21.81 -0.76
N ASN A 121 -9.68 -21.05 -1.13
CA ASN A 121 -10.00 -20.63 -2.49
C ASN A 121 -9.94 -19.10 -2.54
N LEU A 122 -8.76 -18.55 -2.78
CA LEU A 122 -8.66 -17.16 -3.22
C LEU A 122 -9.29 -17.10 -4.62
N GLY A 123 -10.60 -16.85 -4.68
CA GLY A 123 -11.32 -16.69 -5.93
C GLY A 123 -10.73 -15.48 -6.65
N LEU A 124 -10.04 -15.74 -7.76
CA LEU A 124 -9.56 -14.74 -8.69
C LEU A 124 -10.53 -14.72 -9.86
N ASP A 125 -11.68 -14.10 -9.65
CA ASP A 125 -12.64 -13.95 -10.73
C ASP A 125 -12.20 -12.77 -11.59
N LEU A 126 -11.79 -13.09 -12.82
CA LEU A 126 -11.52 -12.15 -13.90
C LEU A 126 -12.84 -11.57 -14.40
N CYS A 127 -13.46 -10.70 -13.61
CA CYS A 127 -14.71 -10.06 -13.95
C CYS A 127 -14.45 -8.87 -14.88
N ARG A 128 -14.43 -9.18 -16.19
CA ARG A 128 -14.45 -8.31 -17.39
C ARG A 128 -13.40 -7.19 -17.50
N LEU A 129 -12.94 -6.57 -16.41
CA LEU A 129 -11.95 -5.50 -16.33
C LEU A 129 -11.22 -5.44 -14.96
N HIS A 130 -11.53 -6.30 -13.97
CA HIS A 130 -10.92 -6.28 -12.63
C HIS A 130 -10.61 -7.68 -12.09
N ILE A 131 -9.60 -7.78 -11.22
CA ILE A 131 -9.33 -8.97 -10.42
C ILE A 131 -10.13 -8.82 -9.13
N PHE A 132 -11.24 -9.56 -9.03
CA PHE A 132 -11.95 -9.68 -7.76
C PHE A 132 -11.15 -10.62 -6.87
N TYR A 133 -10.60 -10.10 -5.77
CA TYR A 133 -10.03 -10.93 -4.73
C TYR A 133 -11.17 -11.27 -3.77
N ASN A 134 -11.65 -12.51 -3.80
CA ASN A 134 -12.59 -12.99 -2.78
C ASN A 134 -11.80 -13.31 -1.49
N ILE A 135 -11.62 -12.30 -0.65
CA ILE A 135 -10.80 -12.40 0.57
C ILE A 135 -11.74 -12.55 1.76
N HIS A 136 -11.76 -13.75 2.35
CA HIS A 136 -12.40 -13.98 3.64
C HIS A 136 -11.46 -13.51 4.76
N ILE A 137 -11.45 -12.20 5.04
CA ILE A 137 -10.49 -11.59 5.99
C ILE A 137 -10.83 -11.94 7.46
N MET A 138 -11.88 -12.72 7.72
CA MET A 138 -12.19 -13.23 9.07
C MET A 138 -12.75 -14.68 9.02
N GLY A 139 -11.86 -15.67 9.10
CA GLY A 139 -12.16 -17.03 9.58
C GLY A 139 -13.51 -17.65 9.17
N GLY A 140 -13.79 -17.77 7.87
CA GLY A 140 -14.99 -18.47 7.38
C GLY A 140 -16.32 -17.72 7.53
N TYR A 141 -16.32 -16.49 8.05
CA TYR A 141 -17.50 -15.63 8.01
C TYR A 141 -17.49 -14.79 6.73
N HIS A 142 -18.64 -14.76 6.03
CA HIS A 142 -18.90 -13.72 5.04
C HIS A 142 -18.81 -12.38 5.76
N ILE A 143 -17.76 -11.61 5.52
CA ILE A 143 -17.74 -10.23 5.96
C ILE A 143 -18.91 -9.57 5.23
N THR A 144 -19.97 -9.23 5.97
CA THR A 144 -20.96 -8.28 5.50
C THR A 144 -20.17 -7.06 5.05
N GLY A 145 -20.39 -6.57 3.82
CA GLY A 145 -19.61 -5.45 3.25
C GLY A 145 -19.46 -4.27 4.23
N SER A 146 -20.39 -4.11 5.16
CA SER A 146 -20.38 -3.18 6.29
C SER A 146 -19.17 -3.27 7.25
N VAL A 147 -18.67 -4.45 7.64
CA VAL A 147 -17.53 -4.54 8.59
C VAL A 147 -16.23 -4.15 7.89
N MET A 148 -16.03 -4.62 6.66
CA MET A 148 -14.89 -4.20 5.85
C MET A 148 -14.93 -2.69 5.61
N LYS A 149 -16.11 -2.17 5.23
CA LYS A 149 -16.37 -0.75 5.02
C LYS A 149 -16.07 0.03 6.29
N PHE A 150 -16.87 -0.11 7.34
CA PHE A 150 -16.86 0.83 8.45
C PHE A 150 -15.80 0.58 9.53
N ILE A 151 -15.10 -0.57 9.51
CA ILE A 151 -14.12 -0.91 10.56
C ILE A 151 -12.73 -1.12 9.97
N LEU A 152 -12.57 -2.06 9.04
CA LEU A 152 -11.22 -2.44 8.57
C LEU A 152 -10.54 -1.35 7.74
N ILE A 153 -11.27 -0.73 6.80
CA ILE A 153 -10.68 0.33 5.97
C ILE A 153 -10.28 1.55 6.82
N PRO A 154 -11.12 2.08 7.74
CA PRO A 154 -10.72 3.20 8.60
C PRO A 154 -9.50 2.88 9.47
N ILE A 155 -9.44 1.68 10.06
CA ILE A 155 -8.27 1.25 10.84
C ILE A 155 -7.03 1.22 9.95
N TYR A 156 -7.11 0.65 8.76
CA TYR A 156 -6.00 0.62 7.82
C TYR A 156 -5.54 2.05 7.44
N VAL A 157 -6.46 2.91 7.04
CA VAL A 157 -6.16 4.30 6.63
C VAL A 157 -5.54 5.06 7.80
N PHE A 158 -6.05 4.85 9.01
CA PHE A 158 -5.50 5.43 10.22
C PHE A 158 -4.05 4.97 10.44
N LEU A 159 -3.79 3.67 10.41
CA LEU A 159 -2.44 3.12 10.63
C LEU A 159 -1.44 3.58 9.56
N THR A 160 -1.90 3.75 8.31
CA THR A 160 -1.05 4.21 7.20
C THR A 160 -0.83 5.73 7.16
N ALA A 161 -1.83 6.54 7.50
CA ALA A 161 -1.77 7.99 7.39
C ALA A 161 -1.36 8.70 8.70
N ALA A 162 -1.75 8.19 9.87
CA ALA A 162 -1.47 8.82 11.16
C ALA A 162 0.02 9.11 11.42
N PRO A 163 0.98 8.22 11.07
CA PRO A 163 2.40 8.52 11.25
C PRO A 163 2.86 9.79 10.54
N PHE A 164 2.31 10.07 9.36
CA PHE A 164 2.64 11.25 8.56
C PHE A 164 2.11 12.56 9.17
N PHE A 165 1.01 12.51 9.94
CA PHE A 165 0.52 13.67 10.69
C PHE A 165 1.28 13.92 11.99
N ILE A 166 1.81 12.86 12.61
CA ILE A 166 2.54 12.93 13.87
C ILE A 166 4.02 13.27 13.67
N CYS A 167 4.58 12.97 12.49
CA CYS A 167 5.96 13.27 12.12
C CYS A 167 6.27 14.76 12.27
N ASP A 168 7.50 15.08 12.69
CA ASP A 168 7.94 16.45 13.00
C ASP A 168 8.15 17.36 11.78
N LYS A 169 7.86 16.86 10.57
CA LYS A 169 8.13 17.55 9.31
C LYS A 169 6.84 18.01 8.64
N HIS A 170 6.70 19.32 8.42
CA HIS A 170 5.49 19.89 7.82
C HIS A 170 5.10 19.25 6.48
N TYR A 171 6.06 18.94 5.60
CA TYR A 171 5.77 18.31 4.31
C TYR A 171 5.17 16.89 4.45
N SER A 172 5.41 16.19 5.56
CA SER A 172 4.87 14.83 5.75
C SER A 172 3.35 14.82 5.90
N SER A 173 2.76 15.88 6.47
CA SER A 173 1.31 16.02 6.57
C SER A 173 0.61 16.10 5.21
N ILE A 174 1.30 16.59 4.16
CA ILE A 174 0.79 16.62 2.78
C ILE A 174 0.60 15.19 2.26
N ILE A 175 1.55 14.29 2.55
CA ILE A 175 1.46 12.87 2.19
C ILE A 175 0.30 12.22 2.95
N GLY A 176 0.16 12.52 4.25
CA GLY A 176 -0.95 12.05 5.07
C GLY A 176 -2.31 12.44 4.49
N TRP A 177 -2.48 13.72 4.12
CA TRP A 177 -3.70 14.20 3.46
C TRP A 177 -3.93 13.55 2.10
N ALA A 178 -2.89 13.36 1.29
CA ALA A 178 -3.02 12.68 0.01
C ALA A 178 -3.53 11.24 0.18
N ILE A 179 -3.06 10.50 1.20
CA ILE A 179 -3.54 9.16 1.52
C ILE A 179 -5.01 9.19 1.95
N VAL A 180 -5.38 10.08 2.88
CA VAL A 180 -6.75 10.16 3.39
C VAL A 180 -7.72 10.56 2.28
N LEU A 181 -7.43 11.62 1.53
CA LEU A 181 -8.32 12.13 0.48
C LEU A 181 -8.48 11.13 -0.66
N SER A 182 -7.38 10.50 -1.11
CA SER A 182 -7.46 9.47 -2.16
C SER A 182 -8.26 8.24 -1.68
N SER A 183 -8.08 7.82 -0.43
CA SER A 183 -8.88 6.75 0.17
C SER A 183 -10.37 7.13 0.25
N MET A 184 -10.70 8.36 0.66
CA MET A 184 -12.09 8.84 0.70
C MET A 184 -12.73 8.83 -0.70
N VAL A 185 -12.01 9.28 -1.73
CA VAL A 185 -12.50 9.21 -3.13
C VAL A 185 -12.78 7.75 -3.53
N CYS A 186 -11.86 6.83 -3.21
CA CYS A 186 -12.07 5.40 -3.47
C CYS A 186 -13.30 4.88 -2.73
N TRP A 187 -13.51 5.30 -1.49
CA TRP A 187 -14.62 4.85 -0.66
C TRP A 187 -15.97 5.31 -1.20
N PHE A 188 -16.11 6.59 -1.58
CA PHE A 188 -17.39 7.14 -2.00
C PHE A 188 -17.75 6.81 -3.44
N VAL A 189 -16.75 6.67 -4.33
CA VAL A 189 -16.98 6.55 -5.78
C VAL A 189 -16.74 5.12 -6.29
N TYR A 190 -15.83 4.38 -5.68
CA TYR A 190 -15.33 3.10 -6.23
C TYR A 190 -15.30 1.98 -5.19
N PHE A 191 -16.26 1.93 -4.25
CA PHE A 191 -16.22 1.01 -3.12
C PHE A 191 -16.04 -0.47 -3.53
N ASP A 192 -16.75 -0.92 -4.57
CA ASP A 192 -16.66 -2.30 -5.07
C ASP A 192 -15.27 -2.65 -5.64
N TYR A 193 -14.49 -1.62 -6.02
CA TYR A 193 -13.16 -1.74 -6.61
C TYR A 193 -12.09 -1.03 -5.77
N TYR A 194 -12.37 -0.85 -4.48
CA TYR A 194 -11.61 0.02 -3.58
C TYR A 194 -10.11 -0.34 -3.55
N ILE A 195 -9.78 -1.63 -3.43
CA ILE A 195 -8.40 -2.11 -3.31
C ILE A 195 -7.58 -1.73 -4.56
N SER A 196 -8.07 -2.06 -5.75
CA SER A 196 -7.36 -1.78 -7.01
C SER A 196 -7.19 -0.28 -7.28
N VAL A 197 -8.26 0.51 -7.09
CA VAL A 197 -8.20 1.97 -7.33
C VAL A 197 -7.28 2.65 -6.31
N TRP A 198 -7.32 2.23 -5.05
CA TRP A 198 -6.44 2.77 -4.03
C TRP A 198 -4.97 2.49 -4.34
N CYS A 199 -4.64 1.27 -4.77
CA CYS A 199 -3.26 0.92 -5.14
C CYS A 199 -2.71 1.84 -6.25
N PHE A 200 -3.56 2.26 -7.20
CA PHE A 200 -3.18 3.22 -8.22
C PHE A 200 -2.91 4.62 -7.66
N TYR A 201 -3.78 5.14 -6.78
CA TYR A 201 -3.52 6.42 -6.11
C TYR A 201 -2.26 6.37 -5.25
N ALA A 202 -2.03 5.26 -4.56
CA ALA A 202 -0.84 5.07 -3.74
C ALA A 202 0.44 4.97 -4.57
N ALA A 203 0.36 4.42 -5.80
CA ALA A 203 1.45 4.49 -6.78
C ALA A 203 1.77 5.93 -7.18
N ILE A 204 0.74 6.76 -7.48
CA ILE A 204 0.94 8.19 -7.80
C ILE A 204 1.58 8.92 -6.62
N ILE A 205 1.06 8.71 -5.40
CA ILE A 205 1.62 9.31 -4.17
C ILE A 205 3.10 8.92 -4.01
N SER A 206 3.46 7.67 -4.31
CA SER A 206 4.85 7.21 -4.24
C SER A 206 5.77 7.90 -5.25
N CYS A 207 5.29 8.19 -6.47
CA CYS A 207 6.03 9.01 -7.42
C CYS A 207 6.18 10.46 -6.94
N CYS A 208 5.13 11.04 -6.31
CA CYS A 208 5.19 12.38 -5.73
C CYS A 208 6.23 12.47 -4.60
N ILE A 209 6.36 11.43 -3.77
CA ILE A 209 7.39 11.34 -2.71
C ILE A 209 8.80 11.46 -3.30
N THR A 210 9.08 10.81 -4.43
CA THR A 210 10.37 10.94 -5.13
C THR A 210 10.65 12.38 -5.53
N LEU A 211 9.66 13.08 -6.10
CA LEU A 211 9.77 14.49 -6.47
C LEU A 211 10.01 15.39 -5.25
N MET A 212 9.30 15.15 -4.14
CA MET A 212 9.52 15.90 -2.89
C MET A 212 10.94 15.66 -2.35
N THR A 213 11.44 14.43 -2.39
CA THR A 213 12.82 14.10 -1.96
C THR A 213 13.86 14.81 -2.83
N PHE A 214 13.57 15.03 -4.12
CA PHE A 214 14.42 15.84 -4.99
C PHE A 214 14.41 17.33 -4.64
N LEU A 215 13.29 17.89 -4.16
CA LEU A 215 13.15 19.32 -3.86
C LEU A 215 13.70 19.72 -2.48
N ILE A 216 13.64 18.80 -1.49
CA ILE A 216 14.22 18.98 -0.14
C ILE A 216 15.74 18.90 -0.19
#